data_AF-A0A3P3ZMQ1-F1
#
_entry.id   AF-A0A3P3ZMQ1-F1
#
_cell.length_a   1.000
_cell.length_b   1.000
_cell.length_c   1.000
_cell.angle_alpha   90.00
_cell.angle_beta   90.00
_cell.angle_gamma   90.00
#
_symmetry.space_group_name_H-M   'P 1'
#
loop_
_entity.id
_entity.type
_entity.pdbx_description
1 polymer ?
#
loop_
_entity_poly.entity_id
_entity_poly.type
_entity_poly.pdbx_seq_one_letter_code
_entity_poly.pdbx_strand_id
1 'polypeptide(L)'
;MGYRLPRTLWASATLLLFSTTAAWAQDPQDSSLHLTLRQAMGMAVTHHVQVQLALEQAQEATARAEEARAALRPAVGFNSYQMRQTQNLRAMGLALPGFPTLIGPFNTFDARVQFTQQILDLVHVHEASSAQTGVEVARLEATARAQQIAGAAGLAYLAVQQTLESSKRRRPMKRCPSISCN
;
A
#
# COMPACT_ATOMS: atom_id res chain seq x y z
N MET A 1 21.52 -50.90 6.76
CA MET A 1 21.11 -49.66 7.49
C MET A 1 22.37 -48.98 8.01
N GLY A 2 22.70 -47.72 7.76
CA GLY A 2 21.97 -46.65 7.08
C GLY A 2 22.97 -45.59 6.61
N TYR A 3 22.71 -45.01 5.45
CA TYR A 3 23.55 -44.00 4.81
C TYR A 3 23.34 -42.67 5.54
N ARG A 4 24.37 -42.17 6.23
CA ARG A 4 24.37 -40.81 6.80
C ARG A 4 24.70 -39.82 5.69
N LEU A 5 23.66 -39.19 5.14
CA LEU A 5 23.80 -38.15 4.13
C LEU A 5 24.28 -36.82 4.76
N PRO A 6 25.25 -36.12 4.15
CA PRO A 6 25.77 -34.85 4.66
C PRO A 6 24.74 -33.71 4.47
N ARG A 7 24.59 -32.88 5.52
CA ARG A 7 23.63 -31.77 5.64
C ARG A 7 23.76 -30.66 4.58
N THR A 8 24.76 -30.72 3.72
CA THR A 8 25.05 -29.70 2.70
C THR A 8 24.30 -29.92 1.39
N LEU A 9 23.75 -31.12 1.14
CA LEU A 9 22.99 -31.43 -0.09
C LEU A 9 21.56 -30.86 -0.10
N TRP A 10 21.03 -30.47 1.07
CA TRP A 10 19.72 -29.82 1.15
C TRP A 10 19.74 -28.34 0.73
N ALA A 11 20.90 -27.67 0.82
CA ALA A 11 21.04 -26.27 0.45
C ALA A 11 21.13 -26.08 -1.08
N SER A 12 21.63 -27.05 -1.82
CA SER A 12 21.68 -27.02 -3.29
C SER A 12 20.35 -27.42 -3.94
N ALA A 13 19.49 -28.16 -3.24
CA ALA A 13 18.20 -28.60 -3.76
C ALA A 13 17.13 -27.50 -3.77
N THR A 14 17.20 -26.53 -2.86
CA THR A 14 16.28 -25.38 -2.84
C THR A 14 16.61 -24.32 -3.88
N LEU A 15 17.86 -24.25 -4.36
CA LEU A 15 18.27 -23.24 -5.34
C LEU A 15 17.79 -23.55 -6.78
N LEU A 16 17.54 -24.83 -7.10
CA LEU A 16 17.01 -25.27 -8.40
C LEU A 16 15.48 -25.26 -8.50
N LEU A 17 14.77 -25.09 -7.37
CA LEU A 17 13.30 -24.94 -7.35
C LEU A 17 12.83 -23.49 -7.59
N PHE A 18 13.74 -22.51 -7.56
CA PHE A 18 13.43 -21.09 -7.77
C PHE A 18 13.68 -20.59 -9.21
N SER A 19 14.34 -21.36 -10.06
CA SER A 19 14.65 -20.95 -11.45
C SER A 19 13.47 -21.09 -12.42
N THR A 20 12.32 -21.60 -11.99
CA THR A 20 11.11 -21.68 -12.82
C THR A 20 10.26 -20.40 -12.69
N THR A 21 10.88 -19.23 -12.83
CA THR A 21 10.14 -18.04 -13.25
C THR A 21 9.79 -18.26 -14.72
N ALA A 22 8.69 -18.98 -14.96
CA ALA A 22 8.03 -18.98 -16.24
C ALA A 22 7.76 -17.53 -16.62
N ALA A 23 8.31 -17.14 -17.77
CA ALA A 23 8.09 -15.85 -18.39
C ALA A 23 6.60 -15.53 -18.35
N TRP A 24 6.24 -14.46 -17.63
CA TRP A 24 5.00 -13.75 -17.89
C TRP A 24 5.18 -13.07 -19.25
N ALA A 25 5.07 -13.86 -20.33
CA ALA A 25 4.83 -13.34 -21.66
C ALA A 25 3.44 -12.73 -21.61
N GLN A 26 3.39 -11.42 -21.39
CA GLN A 26 2.20 -10.62 -21.64
C GLN A 26 1.94 -10.74 -23.14
N ASP A 27 1.05 -11.64 -23.52
CA ASP A 27 0.53 -11.69 -24.88
C ASP A 27 -0.12 -10.31 -25.12
N PRO A 28 0.41 -9.47 -26.03
CA PRO A 28 -0.22 -8.20 -26.33
C PRO A 28 -1.60 -8.56 -26.88
N GLN A 29 -2.63 -8.31 -26.07
CA GLN A 29 -4.01 -8.42 -26.54
C GLN A 29 -4.23 -7.32 -27.58
N ASP A 30 -3.82 -7.63 -28.81
CA ASP A 30 -4.16 -6.91 -30.03
C ASP A 30 -5.62 -7.24 -30.39
N SER A 31 -6.49 -7.09 -29.39
CA SER A 31 -7.90 -6.87 -29.62
C SER A 31 -7.94 -5.49 -30.29
N SER A 32 -8.27 -5.49 -31.57
CA SER A 32 -8.63 -4.28 -32.31
C SER A 32 -9.87 -3.69 -31.65
N LEU A 33 -9.67 -3.01 -30.52
CA LEU A 33 -10.70 -2.42 -29.72
C LEU A 33 -11.18 -1.20 -30.51
N HIS A 34 -12.28 -1.38 -31.24
CA HIS A 34 -13.01 -0.30 -31.88
C HIS A 34 -13.63 0.58 -30.78
N LEU A 35 -12.80 1.40 -30.18
CA LEU A 35 -13.16 2.29 -29.09
C LEU A 35 -13.86 3.52 -29.66
N THR A 36 -15.06 3.78 -29.16
CA THR A 36 -15.66 5.11 -29.25
C THR A 36 -14.88 6.07 -28.32
N LEU A 37 -14.87 7.37 -28.63
CA LEU A 37 -14.23 8.39 -27.79
C LEU A 37 -14.61 8.26 -26.30
N ARG A 38 -15.90 8.05 -26.03
CA ARG A 38 -16.41 7.89 -24.66
C ARG A 38 -15.85 6.64 -23.97
N GLN A 39 -15.74 5.53 -24.68
CA GLN A 39 -15.16 4.31 -24.13
C GLN A 39 -13.65 4.48 -23.90
N ALA A 40 -12.93 5.15 -24.80
CA ALA A 40 -11.51 5.43 -24.62
C ALA A 40 -11.24 6.28 -23.37
N MET A 41 -12.03 7.33 -23.14
CA MET A 41 -11.96 8.14 -21.92
C MET A 41 -12.31 7.32 -20.67
N GLY A 42 -13.39 6.53 -20.73
CA GLY A 42 -13.83 5.69 -19.62
C GLY A 42 -12.77 4.69 -19.19
N MET A 43 -12.18 3.95 -20.14
CA MET A 43 -11.10 3.00 -19.86
C MET A 43 -9.83 3.68 -19.34
N ALA A 44 -9.50 4.86 -19.85
CA ALA A 44 -8.36 5.62 -19.36
C ALA A 44 -8.56 5.98 -17.87
N VAL A 45 -9.74 6.46 -17.47
CA VAL A 45 -9.99 6.81 -16.07
C VAL A 45 -9.99 5.57 -15.17
N THR A 46 -10.56 4.44 -15.60
CA THR A 46 -10.67 3.24 -14.75
C THR A 46 -9.34 2.50 -14.56
N HIS A 47 -8.48 2.48 -15.58
CA HIS A 47 -7.25 1.68 -15.54
C HIS A 47 -5.97 2.49 -15.34
N HIS A 48 -6.03 3.82 -15.30
CA HIS A 48 -4.82 4.62 -15.13
C HIS A 48 -4.36 4.66 -13.67
N VAL A 49 -3.10 4.26 -13.45
CA VAL A 49 -2.41 4.23 -12.15
C VAL A 49 -2.50 5.55 -11.38
N GLN A 50 -2.48 6.70 -12.06
CA GLN A 50 -2.55 8.01 -11.43
C GLN A 50 -3.94 8.30 -10.82
N VAL A 51 -5.02 7.76 -11.40
CA VAL A 51 -6.35 7.84 -10.79
C VAL A 51 -6.41 6.96 -9.54
N GLN A 52 -5.88 5.73 -9.63
CA GLN A 52 -5.84 4.82 -8.48
C GLN A 52 -5.01 5.40 -7.34
N LEU A 53 -3.84 5.97 -7.65
CA LEU A 53 -3.01 6.66 -6.66
C LEU A 53 -3.76 7.81 -5.99
N ALA A 54 -4.50 8.62 -6.75
CA ALA A 54 -5.27 9.72 -6.18
C ALA A 54 -6.42 9.23 -5.29
N LEU A 55 -7.03 8.09 -5.63
CA LEU A 55 -8.03 7.45 -4.78
C LEU A 55 -7.43 6.92 -3.47
N GLU A 56 -6.25 6.29 -3.53
CA GLU A 56 -5.52 5.85 -2.33
C GLU A 56 -5.12 7.04 -1.46
N GLN A 57 -4.68 8.16 -2.04
CA GLN A 57 -4.41 9.39 -1.30
C GLN A 57 -5.66 9.94 -0.60
N ALA A 58 -6.83 9.84 -1.24
CA ALA A 58 -8.10 10.20 -0.61
C ALA A 58 -8.45 9.26 0.55
N GLN A 59 -8.17 7.95 0.42
CA GLN A 59 -8.36 6.99 1.51
C GLN A 59 -7.39 7.25 2.67
N GLU A 60 -6.12 7.56 2.38
CA GLU A 60 -5.13 7.94 3.38
C GLU A 60 -5.56 9.20 4.15
N ALA A 61 -6.10 10.20 3.45
CA ALA A 61 -6.65 11.40 4.08
C ALA A 61 -7.84 11.05 5.00
N THR A 62 -8.71 10.12 4.61
CA THR A 62 -9.80 9.65 5.48
C THR A 62 -9.30 8.95 6.73
N ALA A 63 -8.28 8.08 6.60
CA ALA A 63 -7.67 7.42 7.74
C ALA A 63 -7.05 8.43 8.72
N ARG A 64 -6.33 9.43 8.20
CA ARG A 64 -5.78 10.53 9.03
C ARG A 64 -6.86 11.33 9.76
N ALA A 65 -8.02 11.54 9.14
CA ALA A 65 -9.14 12.20 9.80
C ALA A 65 -9.80 11.35 10.90
N GLU A 66 -9.82 10.02 10.74
CA GLU A 66 -10.27 9.10 11.76
C GLU A 66 -9.30 9.02 12.94
N GLU A 67 -7.98 9.02 12.68
CA GLU A 67 -6.93 9.11 13.70
C GLU A 67 -7.05 10.40 14.51
N ALA A 68 -7.22 11.56 13.86
CA ALA A 68 -7.42 12.83 14.54
C ALA A 68 -8.67 12.84 15.44
N ARG A 69 -9.75 12.15 15.00
CA ARG A 69 -10.96 11.98 15.82
C ARG A 69 -10.79 10.98 16.96
N ALA A 70 -9.87 10.01 16.83
CA ALA A 70 -9.60 9.04 17.88
C ALA A 70 -9.01 9.70 19.13
N ALA A 71 -8.26 10.80 18.98
CA ALA A 71 -7.74 11.59 20.11
C ALA A 71 -8.84 12.20 20.99
N LEU A 72 -10.03 12.46 20.44
CA LEU A 72 -11.18 12.98 21.19
C LEU A 72 -12.00 11.89 21.89
N ARG A 73 -11.63 10.61 21.71
CA ARG A 73 -12.34 9.47 22.28
C ARG A 73 -11.66 9.03 23.58
N PRO A 74 -12.43 8.46 24.54
CA PRO A 74 -11.84 7.85 25.71
C PRO A 74 -10.94 6.67 25.29
N ALA A 75 -9.70 6.70 25.74
CA ALA A 75 -8.73 5.63 25.53
C ALA A 75 -8.86 4.60 26.66
N VAL A 76 -9.02 3.32 26.28
CA VAL A 76 -9.06 2.19 27.20
C VAL A 76 -7.88 1.28 26.91
N GLY A 77 -7.00 1.14 27.89
CA GLY A 77 -5.83 0.27 27.83
C GLY A 77 -5.97 -0.92 28.77
N PHE A 78 -5.45 -2.07 28.35
CA PHE A 78 -5.26 -3.22 29.21
C PHE A 78 -3.81 -3.64 29.14
N ASN A 79 -3.19 -3.82 30.30
CA ASN A 79 -1.83 -4.32 30.40
C ASN A 79 -1.80 -5.48 31.39
N SER A 80 -1.14 -6.57 31.02
CA SER A 80 -0.85 -7.67 31.93
C SER A 80 0.60 -8.09 31.78
N TYR A 81 1.29 -8.32 32.89
CA TYR A 81 2.67 -8.78 32.87
C TYR A 81 2.93 -9.76 34.00
N GLN A 82 3.82 -10.71 33.71
CA GLN A 82 4.35 -11.65 34.68
C GLN A 82 5.87 -11.54 34.67
N MET A 83 6.48 -11.34 35.83
CA MET A 83 7.92 -11.22 35.96
C MET A 83 8.44 -12.06 37.13
N ARG A 84 9.45 -12.88 36.88
CA ARG A 84 10.21 -13.58 37.93
C ARG A 84 11.42 -12.72 38.30
N GLN A 85 11.44 -12.22 39.53
CA GLN A 85 12.51 -11.32 39.99
C GLN A 85 13.23 -11.91 41.19
N THR A 86 14.54 -11.70 41.23
CA THR A 86 15.39 -11.96 42.39
C THR A 86 15.90 -10.60 42.85
N GLN A 87 15.46 -10.15 44.02
CA GLN A 87 15.87 -8.86 44.60
C GLN A 87 17.08 -9.07 45.51
N ASN A 88 18.09 -8.21 45.38
CA ASN A 88 19.25 -8.20 46.27
C ASN A 88 19.10 -7.08 47.30
N LEU A 89 18.76 -7.46 48.54
CA LEU A 89 18.51 -6.51 49.63
C LEU A 89 19.73 -5.66 49.96
N ARG A 90 20.95 -6.22 49.82
CA ARG A 90 22.19 -5.47 50.02
C ARG A 90 22.38 -4.42 48.93
N ALA A 91 22.04 -4.73 47.68
CA ALA A 91 22.07 -3.76 46.59
C ALA A 91 20.99 -2.67 46.74
N MET A 92 19.90 -2.96 47.46
CA MET A 92 18.84 -2.00 47.79
C MET A 92 19.12 -1.19 49.08
N GLY A 93 20.28 -1.39 49.73
CA GLY A 93 20.67 -0.64 50.94
C GLY A 93 20.06 -1.14 52.25
N LEU A 94 19.33 -2.26 52.23
CA LEU A 94 18.70 -2.84 53.43
C LEU A 94 19.56 -4.00 53.96
N ALA A 95 20.25 -3.76 55.08
CA ALA A 95 21.06 -4.77 55.78
C ALA A 95 20.46 -5.06 57.17
N LEU A 96 19.51 -6.00 57.22
CA LEU A 96 18.90 -6.44 58.47
C LEU A 96 19.72 -7.62 59.05
N PRO A 97 20.22 -7.54 60.29
CA PRO A 97 20.92 -8.66 60.92
C PRO A 97 19.96 -9.86 61.07
N GLY A 98 20.36 -11.02 60.52
CA GLY A 98 19.56 -12.25 60.54
C GLY A 98 18.76 -12.56 59.26
N PHE A 99 18.74 -11.67 58.26
CA PHE A 99 18.05 -11.90 56.97
C PHE A 99 19.01 -12.21 55.82
N PRO A 100 18.66 -13.12 54.89
CA PRO A 100 19.48 -13.45 53.72
C PRO A 100 19.61 -12.24 52.77
N THR A 101 20.80 -12.00 52.21
CA THR A 101 21.10 -10.85 51.34
C THR A 101 20.42 -10.91 49.97
N LEU A 102 20.06 -12.11 49.51
CA LEU A 102 19.37 -12.35 48.25
C LEU A 102 18.02 -12.98 48.58
N ILE A 103 16.93 -12.29 48.24
CA ILE A 103 15.60 -12.90 48.30
C ILE A 103 15.43 -13.71 47.03
N GLY A 104 15.08 -14.99 47.18
CA GLY A 104 14.92 -15.94 46.08
C GLY A 104 13.91 -15.48 45.01
N PRO A 105 13.89 -16.16 43.85
CA PRO A 105 13.03 -15.76 42.74
C PRO A 105 11.56 -15.83 43.12
N PHE A 106 10.91 -14.68 43.18
CA PHE A 106 9.46 -14.57 43.34
C PHE A 106 8.82 -14.18 42.01
N ASN A 107 7.62 -14.71 41.76
CA ASN A 107 6.84 -14.37 40.57
C ASN A 107 5.87 -13.25 40.94
N THR A 108 5.89 -12.17 40.16
CA THR A 108 4.90 -11.09 40.25
C THR A 108 4.00 -11.19 39.03
N PHE A 109 2.69 -11.15 39.26
CA PHE A 109 1.68 -11.05 38.22
C PHE A 109 0.88 -9.77 38.47
N ASP A 110 0.85 -8.87 37.49
CA ASP A 110 0.05 -7.64 37.53
C ASP A 110 -0.83 -7.64 36.27
N ALA A 111 -2.11 -7.33 36.46
CA ALA A 111 -3.04 -7.05 35.39
C ALA A 111 -3.79 -5.76 35.75
N ARG A 112 -3.76 -4.79 34.84
CA ARG A 112 -4.32 -3.47 35.06
C ARG A 112 -5.07 -2.98 33.83
N VAL A 113 -6.26 -2.43 34.07
CA VAL A 113 -7.04 -1.66 33.09
C VAL A 113 -6.79 -0.17 33.33
N GLN A 114 -6.60 0.61 32.28
CA GLN A 114 -6.47 2.07 32.34
C GLN A 114 -7.58 2.70 31.49
N PHE A 115 -8.25 3.72 32.02
CA PHE A 115 -9.23 4.53 31.31
C PHE A 115 -8.77 5.98 31.34
N THR A 116 -8.58 6.61 30.17
CA THR A 116 -8.15 8.00 30.04
C THR A 116 -9.12 8.76 29.14
N GLN A 117 -9.65 9.87 29.63
CA GLN A 117 -10.55 10.76 28.87
C GLN A 117 -10.07 12.20 29.00
N GLN A 118 -9.73 12.83 27.88
CA GLN A 118 -9.50 14.27 27.84
C GLN A 118 -10.84 15.01 27.98
N ILE A 119 -10.97 15.86 29.00
CA ILE A 119 -12.23 16.57 29.29
C ILE A 119 -12.41 17.76 28.34
N LEU A 120 -11.37 18.55 28.10
CA LEU A 120 -11.39 19.68 27.17
C LEU A 120 -10.01 19.86 26.53
N ASP A 121 -9.93 19.67 25.21
CA ASP A 121 -8.75 19.96 24.40
C ASP A 121 -9.17 20.64 23.08
N LEU A 122 -8.99 21.96 23.02
CA LEU A 122 -9.36 22.77 21.85
C LEU A 122 -8.49 22.49 20.64
N VAL A 123 -7.24 22.04 20.85
CA VAL A 123 -6.30 21.76 19.77
C VAL A 123 -6.78 20.54 18.99
N HIS A 124 -7.12 19.45 19.69
CA HIS A 124 -7.64 18.24 19.05
C HIS A 124 -8.99 18.44 18.36
N VAL A 125 -9.86 19.32 18.86
CA VAL A 125 -11.11 19.67 18.19
C VAL A 125 -10.84 20.38 16.86
N HIS A 126 -9.97 21.39 16.87
CA HIS A 126 -9.59 22.11 15.66
C HIS A 126 -8.87 21.20 14.65
N GLU A 127 -7.99 20.32 15.13
CA GLU A 127 -7.29 19.33 14.33
C GLU A 127 -8.26 18.35 13.65
N ALA A 128 -9.23 17.82 14.40
CA ALA A 128 -10.27 16.94 13.86
C ALA A 128 -11.18 17.64 12.84
N SER A 129 -11.42 18.95 12.98
CA SER A 129 -12.13 19.75 11.97
C SER A 129 -11.25 19.97 10.73
N SER A 130 -9.98 20.31 10.92
CA SER A 130 -9.03 20.56 9.83
C SER A 130 -8.78 19.31 8.99
N ALA A 131 -8.68 18.14 9.64
CA ALA A 131 -8.50 16.87 8.96
C ALA A 131 -9.71 16.52 8.07
N GLN A 132 -10.94 16.89 8.47
CA GLN A 132 -12.13 16.70 7.62
C GLN A 132 -12.09 17.56 6.37
N THR A 133 -11.64 18.81 6.47
CA THR A 133 -11.42 19.64 5.28
C THR A 133 -10.34 19.03 4.38
N GLY A 134 -9.28 18.46 4.96
CA GLY A 134 -8.25 17.73 4.22
C GLY A 134 -8.79 16.53 3.43
N VAL A 135 -9.76 15.78 3.99
CA VAL A 135 -10.46 14.70 3.27
C VAL A 135 -11.18 15.22 2.05
N GLU A 136 -11.91 16.33 2.18
CA GLU A 136 -12.66 16.90 1.07
C GLU A 136 -11.73 17.39 -0.05
N VAL A 137 -10.62 18.04 0.31
CA VAL A 137 -9.58 18.44 -0.65
C VAL A 137 -9.03 17.22 -1.39
N ALA A 138 -8.66 16.15 -0.69
CA ALA A 138 -8.12 14.94 -1.32
C ALA A 138 -9.13 14.25 -2.26
N ARG A 139 -10.42 14.27 -1.91
CA ARG A 139 -11.49 13.77 -2.80
C ARG A 139 -11.63 14.62 -4.06
N LEU A 140 -11.62 15.95 -3.91
CA LEU A 140 -11.67 16.87 -5.05
C LEU A 140 -10.44 16.68 -5.95
N GLU A 141 -9.26 16.51 -5.37
CA GLU A 141 -8.04 16.18 -6.12
C GLU A 141 -8.20 14.88 -6.91
N ALA A 142 -8.73 13.81 -6.31
CA ALA A 142 -9.00 12.55 -7.03
C ALA A 142 -9.93 12.74 -8.24
N THR A 143 -11.01 13.52 -8.07
CA THR A 143 -11.91 13.84 -9.19
C THR A 143 -11.24 14.70 -10.26
N ALA A 144 -10.41 15.67 -9.88
CA ALA A 144 -9.66 16.51 -10.79
C ALA A 144 -8.63 15.69 -11.60
N ARG A 145 -7.95 14.73 -10.98
CA ARG A 145 -7.03 13.79 -11.65
C ARG A 145 -7.76 12.94 -12.68
N ALA A 146 -8.92 12.40 -12.34
CA ALA A 146 -9.76 11.65 -13.27
C ALA A 146 -10.17 12.50 -14.49
N GLN A 147 -10.58 13.75 -14.27
CA GLN A 147 -10.94 14.68 -15.36
C GLN A 147 -9.75 15.02 -16.26
N GLN A 148 -8.57 15.28 -15.68
CA GLN A 148 -7.33 15.53 -16.43
C GLN A 148 -6.97 14.36 -17.35
N ILE A 149 -7.09 13.13 -16.82
CA ILE A 149 -6.79 11.90 -17.57
C ILE A 149 -7.83 11.64 -18.66
N ALA A 150 -9.11 11.86 -18.38
CA ALA A 150 -10.17 11.79 -19.39
C ALA A 150 -9.92 12.78 -20.54
N GLY A 151 -9.53 14.02 -20.22
CA GLY A 151 -9.18 15.05 -21.21
C GLY A 151 -7.97 14.64 -22.06
N ALA A 152 -6.90 14.18 -21.42
CA ALA A 152 -5.69 13.70 -22.12
C ALA A 152 -5.99 12.51 -23.05
N ALA A 153 -6.79 11.55 -22.60
CA ALA A 153 -7.22 10.42 -23.41
C ALA A 153 -8.06 10.86 -24.62
N GLY A 154 -8.94 11.86 -24.43
CA GLY A 154 -9.71 12.44 -25.53
C GLY A 154 -8.84 13.09 -26.61
N LEU A 155 -7.84 13.87 -26.20
CA LEU A 155 -6.88 14.48 -27.11
C LEU A 155 -6.04 13.43 -27.85
N ALA A 156 -5.58 12.40 -27.15
CA ALA A 156 -4.84 11.29 -27.76
C ALA A 156 -5.69 10.56 -28.81
N TYR A 157 -6.98 10.32 -28.54
CA TYR A 157 -7.90 9.71 -29.50
C TYR A 157 -8.03 10.55 -30.78
N LEU A 158 -8.23 11.86 -30.64
CA LEU A 158 -8.35 12.76 -31.79
C LEU A 158 -7.05 12.81 -32.60
N ALA A 159 -5.89 12.78 -31.95
CA ALA A 159 -4.60 12.73 -32.64
C ALA A 159 -4.46 11.47 -33.50
N VAL A 160 -4.86 10.30 -32.97
CA VAL A 160 -4.84 9.05 -33.74
C VAL A 160 -5.76 9.14 -34.96
N GLN A 161 -6.99 9.66 -34.79
CA GLN A 161 -7.93 9.80 -35.91
C GLN A 161 -7.36 10.69 -37.04
N GLN A 162 -6.71 11.81 -36.69
CA GLN A 162 -6.09 12.69 -37.67
C GLN A 162 -4.97 12.00 -38.46
N THR A 163 -4.14 11.18 -37.80
CA THR A 163 -3.08 10.42 -38.49
C THR A 163 -3.65 9.38 -39.45
N LEU A 164 -4.74 8.71 -39.05
CA LEU A 164 -5.44 7.74 -39.91
C LEU A 164 -6.02 8.41 -41.16
N GLU A 165 -6.64 9.58 -41.02
CA GLU A 165 -7.13 10.35 -42.17
C GLU A 165 -6.00 10.80 -43.08
N SER A 166 -4.89 11.29 -42.51
CA SER A 166 -3.71 11.71 -43.28
C SER A 166 -3.07 10.55 -44.06
N SER A 167 -3.03 9.35 -43.47
CA SER A 167 -2.50 8.14 -44.11
C SER A 167 -3.41 7.64 -45.23
N LYS A 168 -4.74 7.77 -45.08
CA LYS A 168 -5.71 7.44 -46.12
C LYS A 168 -5.54 8.33 -47.34
N ARG A 169 -5.26 9.63 -47.15
CA ARG A 169 -4.93 10.57 -48.23
C ARG A 169 -3.60 10.26 -48.92
N ARG A 170 -2.62 9.69 -48.21
CA ARG A 170 -1.29 9.37 -48.73
C ARG A 170 -1.14 7.96 -49.32
N ARG A 171 -2.17 7.09 -49.32
CA ARG A 171 -2.05 5.75 -49.92
C ARG A 171 -1.71 5.87 -51.41
N PRO A 172 -0.50 5.52 -51.87
CA PRO A 172 -0.22 5.45 -53.30
C PRO A 172 -1.05 4.33 -53.91
N MET A 173 -1.57 4.59 -55.11
CA MET A 173 -2.21 3.59 -55.97
C MET A 173 -1.27 2.39 -56.12
N LYS A 174 -1.86 1.17 -56.13
CA LYS A 174 -1.18 -0.13 -56.15
C LYS A 174 0.18 -0.08 -56.85
N ARG A 175 1.22 -0.51 -56.12
CA ARG A 175 2.54 -0.84 -56.69
C ARG A 175 2.28 -1.81 -57.85
N CYS A 176 2.48 -1.37 -59.09
CA CYS A 176 2.46 -2.26 -60.24
C CYS A 176 3.44 -3.40 -59.99
N PRO A 177 3.12 -4.64 -60.40
CA PRO A 177 4.04 -5.75 -60.27
C PRO A 177 5.22 -5.45 -61.20
N SER A 178 6.35 -5.05 -60.63
CA SER A 178 7.60 -5.09 -61.38
C SER A 178 8.02 -6.55 -61.47
N ILE A 179 8.47 -6.95 -62.65
CA ILE A 179 9.16 -8.20 -63.00
C ILE A 179 8.23 -9.22 -63.71
N SER A 180 7.81 -8.84 -64.91
CA SER A 180 7.99 -9.69 -66.09
C SER A 180 8.72 -8.86 -67.15
N CYS A 181 10.03 -9.07 -67.25
CA CYS A 181 10.93 -8.65 -68.33
C CYS A 181 12.20 -9.49 -68.20
N ASN A 182 12.11 -10.77 -68.59
CA ASN A 182 13.03 -11.46 -69.51
C ASN A 182 12.50 -12.89 -69.75
#